data_AF-A0A383D8T1-F1
#
_entry.id   AF-A0A383D8T1-F1
#
_cell.length_a   1.000
_cell.length_b   1.000
_cell.length_c   1.000
_cell.angle_alpha   90.00
_cell.angle_beta   90.00
_cell.angle_gamma   90.00
#
_symmetry.space_group_name_H-M   'P 1'
#
loop_
_entity.id
_entity.type
_entity.pdbx_description
1 polymer ?
#
loop_
_entity_poly.entity_id
_entity_poly.type
_entity_poly.pdbx_seq_one_letter_code
_entity_poly.pdbx_strand_id
1 'polypeptide(L)'
;MATLHGTIVDSATNEPIDAKVHVLDSTGKFKSPASAIQKIGPGTPFFFSDGEFSVDVGRGRTDILVERGTEYRPRRVVVETPAA
;
A
#
# COMPACT_ATOMS: atom_id res chain seq x y z
N MET A 1 5.23 16.14 -5.61
CA MET A 1 4.62 14.88 -5.14
C MET A 1 4.12 14.14 -6.35
N ALA A 2 4.02 12.82 -6.28
CA ALA A 2 3.34 12.02 -7.28
C ALA A 2 2.26 11.17 -6.61
N THR A 3 1.29 10.74 -7.38
CA THR A 3 0.21 9.89 -6.90
C THR A 3 0.50 8.45 -7.30
N LEU A 4 0.61 7.58 -6.30
CA LEU A 4 0.75 6.13 -6.47
C LEU A 4 -0.64 5.50 -6.50
N HIS A 5 -0.99 4.89 -7.62
CA HIS A 5 -2.18 4.05 -7.75
C HIS A 5 -1.79 2.58 -7.58
N GLY A 6 -2.50 1.87 -6.72
CA GLY A 6 -2.32 0.43 -6.51
C GLY A 6 -3.62 -0.34 -6.71
N THR A 7 -3.52 -1.47 -7.40
CA THR A 7 -4.59 -2.47 -7.53
C THR A 7 -4.07 -3.77 -6.96
N ILE A 8 -4.86 -4.41 -6.10
CA ILE A 8 -4.55 -5.63 -5.37
C ILE A 8 -5.51 -6.70 -5.89
N VAL A 9 -4.97 -7.73 -6.53
CA VAL A 9 -5.75 -8.82 -7.11
C VAL A 9 -5.33 -10.16 -6.55
N ASP A 10 -6.26 -11.10 -6.49
CA ASP A 10 -5.95 -12.51 -6.32
C ASP A 10 -5.24 -13.03 -7.59
N SER A 11 -4.09 -13.69 -7.43
CA SER A 11 -3.29 -14.13 -8.59
C SER A 11 -3.92 -15.28 -9.38
N ALA A 12 -4.84 -16.05 -8.79
CA ALA A 12 -5.51 -17.17 -9.45
C ALA A 12 -6.76 -16.72 -10.21
N THR A 13 -7.52 -15.77 -9.67
CA THR A 13 -8.78 -15.29 -10.30
C THR A 13 -8.64 -13.96 -11.03
N ASN A 14 -7.58 -13.19 -10.74
CA ASN A 14 -7.37 -11.82 -11.19
C ASN A 14 -8.49 -10.85 -10.76
N GLU A 15 -9.25 -11.19 -9.72
CA GLU A 15 -10.29 -10.33 -9.14
C GLU A 15 -9.69 -9.42 -8.04
N PRO A 16 -10.19 -8.17 -7.89
CA PRO A 16 -9.80 -7.31 -6.79
C PRO A 16 -10.08 -7.95 -5.42
N ILE A 17 -9.17 -7.73 -4.48
CA ILE A 17 -9.29 -8.34 -3.15
C ILE A 17 -8.86 -7.36 -2.05
N ASP A 18 -9.64 -7.33 -0.96
CA ASP A 18 -9.35 -6.47 0.17
C ASP A 18 -8.08 -6.90 0.92
N ALA A 19 -7.30 -5.95 1.43
CA ALA A 19 -6.05 -6.24 2.11
C ALA A 19 -5.62 -5.12 3.05
N LYS A 20 -4.68 -5.44 3.94
CA LYS A 20 -3.90 -4.46 4.70
C LYS A 20 -2.76 -3.97 3.83
N VAL A 21 -2.56 -2.65 3.79
CA VAL A 21 -1.52 -2.01 3.00
C VAL A 21 -0.66 -1.12 3.89
N HIS A 22 0.65 -1.30 3.79
CA HIS A 22 1.66 -0.46 4.40
C HIS A 22 2.52 0.18 3.30
N VAL A 23 2.43 1.51 3.16
CA VAL A 23 3.22 2.29 2.21
C VAL A 23 4.20 3.18 2.95
N LEU A 24 5.49 3.08 2.61
CA LEU A 24 6.53 4.00 3.03
C LEU A 24 7.04 4.76 1.82
N ASP A 25 7.02 6.09 1.88
CA ASP A 25 7.68 6.91 0.88
C ASP A 25 9.22 6.87 1.03
N SER A 26 9.91 7.59 0.14
CA SER A 26 11.38 7.69 0.13
C SER A 26 12.00 8.29 1.38
N THR A 27 11.21 8.98 2.21
CA THR A 27 11.64 9.50 3.50
C THR A 27 11.44 8.49 4.64
N GLY A 28 10.89 7.32 4.34
CA GLY A 28 10.46 6.32 5.31
C GLY A 28 9.16 6.70 6.03
N LYS A 29 8.43 7.71 5.54
CA LYS A 29 7.18 8.15 6.17
C LYS A 29 6.02 7.31 5.67
N PHE A 30 5.22 6.82 6.61
CA PHE A 30 3.98 6.11 6.31
C PHE A 30 3.00 7.01 5.55
N LYS A 31 2.40 6.45 4.49
CA LYS A 31 1.37 7.08 3.67
C LYS A 31 0.11 6.24 3.66
N SER A 32 -1.02 6.93 3.67
CA SER A 32 -2.35 6.34 3.61
C SER A 32 -3.31 7.30 2.90
N PRO A 33 -4.35 6.79 2.24
CA PRO A 33 -5.41 7.64 1.72
C PRO A 33 -6.07 8.42 2.86
N ALA A 34 -6.50 9.66 2.59
CA ALA A 34 -7.13 10.51 3.61
C ALA A 34 -8.45 9.92 4.13
N SER A 35 -9.16 9.15 3.30
CA SER A 35 -10.42 8.50 3.61
C SER A 35 -10.27 7.10 4.23
N ALA A 36 -9.07 6.54 4.26
CA ALA A 36 -8.88 5.15 4.65
C ALA A 36 -8.98 4.97 6.18
N ILE A 37 -9.57 3.85 6.59
CA ILE A 37 -9.54 3.44 7.99
C ILE A 37 -8.11 3.02 8.33
N GLN A 38 -7.54 3.72 9.30
CA GLN A 38 -6.20 3.45 9.81
C GLN A 38 -6.29 2.73 11.16
N LYS A 39 -5.38 1.78 11.38
CA LYS A 39 -5.19 1.24 12.72
C LYS A 39 -4.51 2.29 13.60
N ILE A 40 -5.13 2.63 14.72
CA ILE A 40 -4.49 3.40 15.79
C ILE A 40 -3.97 2.42 16.85
N GLY A 41 -2.66 2.43 17.09
CA GLY A 41 -2.03 1.61 18.13
C GLY A 41 -0.61 1.18 17.77
N PRO A 42 0.04 0.39 18.65
CA PRO A 42 1.40 -0.08 18.42
C PRO A 42 1.49 -1.08 17.25
N GLY A 43 2.68 -1.17 16.67
CA GLY A 43 3.03 -2.06 15.55
C GLY A 43 3.19 -1.32 14.23
N THR A 44 3.37 -2.08 13.14
CA THR A 44 3.49 -1.53 11.79
C THR A 44 2.20 -0.81 11.40
N PRO A 45 2.24 0.47 11.02
CA PRO A 45 1.05 1.21 10.60
C PRO A 45 0.53 0.65 9.28
N PHE A 46 -0.78 0.58 9.11
CA PHE A 46 -1.39 0.16 7.84
C PHE A 46 -2.76 0.82 7.68
N PHE A 47 -3.25 0.80 6.45
CA PHE A 47 -4.64 1.10 6.12
C PHE A 47 -5.31 -0.11 5.46
N PHE A 48 -6.63 -0.19 5.54
CA PHE A 48 -7.40 -1.18 4.79
C PHE A 48 -7.71 -0.65 3.39
N SER A 49 -7.52 -1.49 2.38
CA SER A 49 -7.94 -1.28 1.00
C SER A 49 -8.97 -2.36 0.63
N ASP A 50 -9.95 -1.99 -0.18
CA ASP A 50 -10.96 -2.87 -0.77
C ASP A 50 -10.52 -3.47 -2.11
N GLY A 51 -9.23 -3.40 -2.43
CA GLY A 51 -8.64 -3.89 -3.69
C GLY A 51 -8.00 -2.78 -4.51
N GLU A 52 -8.33 -1.52 -4.24
CA GLU A 52 -7.67 -0.37 -4.86
C GLU A 52 -7.25 0.67 -3.83
N PHE A 53 -6.21 1.44 -4.14
CA PHE A 53 -5.83 2.60 -3.34
C PHE A 53 -5.11 3.65 -4.17
N SER A 54 -5.16 4.89 -3.68
CA SER A 54 -4.41 6.02 -4.20
C SER A 54 -3.77 6.81 -3.05
N VAL A 55 -2.46 7.05 -3.12
CA VAL A 55 -1.70 7.77 -2.08
C VAL A 55 -0.67 8.71 -2.68
N ASP A 56 -0.51 9.88 -2.06
CA ASP A 56 0.54 10.82 -2.43
C ASP A 56 1.88 10.43 -1.79
N VAL A 57 2.90 10.29 -2.64
CA VAL A 57 4.26 9.90 -2.25
C VAL A 57 5.30 10.94 -2.69
N GLY A 58 6.40 10.95 -1.95
CA GLY A 58 7.59 11.71 -2.32
C GLY A 58 8.28 11.13 -3.56
N ARG A 59 9.15 11.92 -4.18
CA ARG A 59 10.05 11.42 -5.23
C ARG A 59 11.02 10.40 -4.65
N GLY A 60 11.36 9.38 -5.42
CA GLY A 60 12.30 8.33 -5.03
C GLY A 60 11.63 7.00 -4.70
N ARG A 61 12.43 6.09 -4.15
CA ARG A 61 12.03 4.76 -3.72
C ARG A 61 10.81 4.76 -2.81
N THR A 62 9.78 4.00 -3.16
CA THR A 62 8.58 3.77 -2.35
C THR A 62 8.43 2.28 -2.09
N ASP A 63 8.33 1.90 -0.81
CA ASP A 63 8.15 0.52 -0.37
C ASP A 63 6.67 0.25 -0.04
N ILE A 64 6.12 -0.83 -0.59
CA ILE A 64 4.72 -1.24 -0.43
C ILE A 64 4.70 -2.67 0.10
N LEU A 65 3.99 -2.90 1.21
CA LEU A 65 3.71 -4.22 1.76
C LEU A 65 2.20 -4.43 1.79
N VAL A 66 1.76 -5.54 1.21
CA VAL A 66 0.36 -5.98 1.17
C VAL A 66 0.22 -7.31 1.91
N GLU A 67 -0.75 -7.39 2.81
CA GLU A 67 -1.01 -8.56 3.64
C GLU A 67 -2.51 -8.87 3.71
N ARG A 68 -2.86 -10.15 3.54
CA ARG A 68 -4.23 -10.65 3.67
C ARG A 68 -4.24 -12.01 4.36
N GLY A 69 -4.92 -12.07 5.51
CA GLY A 69 -5.20 -13.31 6.23
C GLY A 69 -4.00 -14.26 6.39
N THR A 70 -4.29 -15.55 6.57
CA THR A 70 -3.27 -16.62 6.61
C THR A 70 -3.23 -17.46 5.34
N GLU A 71 -4.26 -17.28 4.52
CA GLU A 71 -4.48 -17.93 3.23
C GLU A 71 -3.61 -17.31 2.11
N TYR A 72 -3.07 -16.10 2.30
CA TYR A 72 -2.10 -15.48 1.39
C TYR A 72 -0.71 -15.32 2.03
N ARG A 73 0.30 -15.18 1.17
CA ARG A 73 1.65 -14.77 1.58
C ARG A 73 1.79 -13.25 1.43
N PRO A 74 2.45 -12.55 2.38
CA PRO A 74 2.75 -11.14 2.25
C PRO A 74 3.48 -10.82 0.95
N ARG A 75 3.06 -9.75 0.27
CA ARG A 75 3.67 -9.28 -0.96
C ARG A 75 4.35 -7.94 -0.73
N ARG A 76 5.66 -7.88 -1.00
CA ARG A 76 6.42 -6.63 -1.00
C ARG A 76 6.72 -6.19 -2.42
N VAL A 77 6.47 -4.93 -2.71
CA VAL A 77 6.77 -4.28 -3.99
C VAL A 77 7.54 -3.00 -3.70
N VAL A 78 8.57 -2.74 -4.50
CA VAL A 78 9.32 -1.49 -4.45
C VAL A 78 9.17 -0.83 -5.80
N VAL A 79 8.76 0.43 -5.80
CA VAL A 79 8.61 1.24 -7.01
C VAL A 79 9.47 2.49 -6.89
N GLU A 80 10.03 2.94 -8.01
CA GLU A 80 10.73 4.22 -8.08
C GLU A 80 9.75 5.30 -8.52
N THR A 81 9.50 6.27 -7.66
CA THR A 81 8.63 7.40 -7.99
C THR A 81 9.44 8.49 -8.68
N PRO A 82 9.19 8.80 -9.97
CA PRO A 82 10.02 9.72 -10.73
C PRO A 82 9.92 11.15 -10.21
N ALA A 83 10.96 11.93 -10.51
CA ALA A 83 10.89 13.38 -10.44
C ALA A 83 10.00 13.91 -11.56
N ALA A 84 8.99 14.73 -11.20
CA ALA A 84 8.23 15.53 -12.16
C ALA A 84 9.11 16.62 -12.80
#